data_AF-A0A1H2EJF3-F1
#
_entry.id   AF-A0A1H2EJF3-F1
#
_cell.length_a   1.000
_cell.length_b   1.000
_cell.length_c   1.000
_cell.angle_alpha   90.00
_cell.angle_beta   90.00
_cell.angle_gamma   90.00
#
_symmetry.space_group_name_H-M   'P 1'
#
loop_
_entity.id
_entity.type
_entity.pdbx_description
1 polymer ?
#
loop_
_entity_poly.entity_id
_entity_poly.type
_entity_poly.pdbx_seq_one_letter_code
_entity_poly.pdbx_strand_id
1 'polypeptide(L)'
;MKVKVKSIKFFFLTFVILVFTHFFSFKGINIQVYKGLEIILLLLFLWITITGSRYNIKMHFKNYVYLFILLPLISIIPAYISHNQDISLSIYMWRFELIWLLYFVLHRINISATDVIRSIIVLAVLYVTISIIQQLTYPSYWFYTRGDSVLTGKEIEIRLGFYRYMISGIDILIIAFFIIFQKFILKINLLNKTAILCYFFLIGIYIFMTRQVLFGVIINILLAFLLIKSFNKKIALFIGIIIVTLIVSMNVESLFGELITSAQDDTTNDNYVRFQSYNFFLYDYWDGYGTILFGNGPEHQSSTYGKEIQKYKDFNGFYRNDIGIIGAINKNGVIYGITFLHLLFCIYFRHRRSLEIYQKQFLLYTTVLCIMIFPFSQTFATVVFVVFLYLIDQSIHTKKIKKIV
;
A
#
# COMPACT_ATOMS: atom_id res chain seq x y z
N MET A 1 10.30 -32.30 -14.95
CA MET A 1 9.66 -31.97 -13.65
C MET A 1 10.00 -30.57 -13.08
N LYS A 2 11.14 -29.92 -13.42
CA LYS A 2 11.51 -28.58 -12.89
C LYS A 2 10.70 -27.38 -13.42
N VAL A 3 10.07 -27.50 -14.60
CA VAL A 3 9.27 -26.42 -15.21
C VAL A 3 7.91 -26.25 -14.52
N LYS A 4 7.31 -27.32 -13.97
CA LYS A 4 5.99 -27.26 -13.29
C LYS A 4 6.03 -26.52 -11.95
N VAL A 5 7.10 -26.69 -11.15
CA VAL A 5 7.17 -26.15 -9.77
C VAL A 5 7.34 -24.62 -9.74
N LYS A 6 8.13 -24.03 -10.65
CA LYS A 6 8.29 -22.56 -10.72
C LYS A 6 6.98 -21.86 -11.09
N SER A 7 6.22 -22.46 -12.01
CA SER A 7 4.92 -21.91 -12.43
C SER A 7 3.91 -21.89 -11.28
N ILE A 8 3.89 -22.94 -10.43
CA ILE A 8 2.93 -23.04 -9.32
C ILE A 8 3.15 -21.94 -8.27
N LYS A 9 4.41 -21.64 -7.90
CA LYS A 9 4.70 -20.59 -6.90
C LYS A 9 4.28 -19.20 -7.38
N PHE A 10 4.52 -18.91 -8.65
CA PHE A 10 4.04 -17.69 -9.30
C PHE A 10 2.52 -17.60 -9.21
N PHE A 11 1.80 -18.62 -9.69
CA PHE A 11 0.33 -18.62 -9.65
C PHE A 11 -0.23 -18.51 -8.23
N PHE A 12 0.39 -19.18 -7.26
CA PHE A 12 0.01 -19.06 -5.85
C PHE A 12 0.10 -17.63 -5.35
N LEU A 13 1.23 -16.95 -5.54
CA LEU A 13 1.39 -15.57 -5.08
C LEU A 13 0.44 -14.62 -5.84
N THR A 14 0.31 -14.78 -7.16
CA THR A 14 -0.63 -13.97 -7.96
C THR A 14 -2.06 -14.13 -7.43
N PHE A 15 -2.49 -15.36 -7.15
CA PHE A 15 -3.80 -15.64 -6.58
C PHE A 15 -3.98 -15.04 -5.19
N VAL A 16 -2.98 -15.18 -4.30
CA VAL A 16 -3.00 -14.56 -2.97
C VAL A 16 -3.20 -13.04 -3.09
N ILE A 17 -2.42 -12.36 -3.93
CA ILE A 17 -2.54 -10.91 -4.09
C ILE A 17 -3.93 -10.55 -4.66
N LEU A 18 -4.44 -11.30 -5.63
CA LEU A 18 -5.79 -11.08 -6.19
C LEU A 18 -6.89 -11.24 -5.14
N VAL A 19 -6.83 -12.27 -4.29
CA VAL A 19 -7.85 -12.46 -3.25
C VAL A 19 -7.88 -11.27 -2.30
N PHE A 20 -6.72 -10.81 -1.82
CA PHE A 20 -6.66 -9.67 -0.89
C PHE A 20 -6.91 -8.31 -1.54
N THR A 21 -6.87 -8.19 -2.88
CA THR A 21 -7.38 -7.02 -3.60
C THR A 21 -8.85 -7.16 -4.00
N HIS A 22 -9.54 -8.22 -3.56
CA HIS A 22 -10.91 -8.57 -3.99
C HIS A 22 -11.03 -8.62 -5.52
N PHE A 23 -10.01 -9.17 -6.17
CA PHE A 23 -9.86 -9.22 -7.62
C PHE A 23 -9.99 -7.82 -8.25
N PHE A 24 -9.29 -6.85 -7.65
CA PHE A 24 -9.39 -5.42 -8.01
C PHE A 24 -10.80 -4.84 -7.73
N SER A 25 -11.44 -5.27 -6.64
CA SER A 25 -12.82 -4.87 -6.29
C SER A 25 -13.85 -5.19 -7.38
N PHE A 26 -13.78 -6.40 -7.95
CA PHE A 26 -14.71 -6.83 -8.99
C PHE A 26 -16.14 -7.03 -8.43
N LYS A 27 -17.13 -6.35 -9.02
CA LYS A 27 -18.54 -6.33 -8.55
C LYS A 27 -19.30 -7.63 -8.82
N GLY A 28 -18.85 -8.44 -9.78
CA GLY A 28 -19.55 -9.67 -10.16
C GLY A 28 -19.48 -10.80 -9.12
N ILE A 29 -18.74 -10.60 -8.02
CA ILE A 29 -18.61 -11.57 -6.93
C ILE A 29 -19.12 -10.93 -5.65
N ASN A 30 -19.96 -11.66 -4.91
CA ASN A 30 -20.48 -11.21 -3.63
C ASN A 30 -19.34 -11.03 -2.60
N ILE A 31 -19.38 -9.93 -1.85
CA ILE A 31 -18.38 -9.60 -0.81
C ILE A 31 -18.15 -10.73 0.21
N GLN A 32 -19.17 -11.54 0.50
CA GLN A 32 -19.05 -12.68 1.41
C GLN A 32 -18.14 -13.78 0.85
N VAL A 33 -18.10 -13.95 -0.47
CA VAL A 33 -17.18 -14.89 -1.12
C VAL A 33 -15.73 -14.42 -0.93
N TYR A 34 -15.46 -13.12 -1.10
CA TYR A 34 -14.13 -12.56 -0.83
C TYR A 34 -13.71 -12.78 0.62
N LYS A 35 -14.58 -12.48 1.59
CA LYS A 35 -14.32 -12.73 3.02
C LYS A 35 -14.05 -14.21 3.30
N GLY A 36 -14.80 -15.11 2.69
CA GLY A 36 -14.58 -16.56 2.80
C GLY A 36 -13.21 -16.98 2.26
N LEU A 37 -12.84 -16.53 1.06
CA LEU A 37 -11.53 -16.79 0.46
C LEU A 37 -10.38 -16.23 1.30
N GLU A 38 -10.53 -15.01 1.82
CA GLU A 38 -9.55 -14.42 2.74
C GLU A 38 -9.37 -15.29 3.98
N ILE A 39 -10.46 -15.72 4.64
CA ILE A 39 -10.38 -16.58 5.82
C ILE A 39 -9.67 -17.90 5.49
N ILE A 40 -10.00 -18.54 4.38
CA ILE A 40 -9.34 -19.79 3.94
C ILE A 40 -7.84 -19.55 3.75
N LEU A 41 -7.44 -18.46 3.10
CA LEU A 41 -6.02 -18.13 2.93
C LEU A 41 -5.32 -17.84 4.26
N LEU A 42 -5.97 -17.12 5.18
CA LEU A 42 -5.40 -16.82 6.49
C LEU A 42 -5.22 -18.09 7.33
N LEU A 43 -6.20 -19.00 7.31
CA LEU A 43 -6.09 -20.32 7.93
C LEU A 43 -4.98 -21.16 7.30
N LEU A 44 -4.84 -21.11 5.97
CA LEU A 44 -3.74 -21.75 5.27
C LEU A 44 -2.38 -21.14 5.68
N PHE A 45 -2.27 -19.82 5.81
CA PHE A 45 -1.03 -19.17 6.24
C PHE A 45 -0.65 -19.59 7.66
N LEU A 46 -1.64 -19.67 8.55
CA LEU A 46 -1.46 -20.14 9.92
C LEU A 46 -1.02 -21.62 9.94
N TRP A 47 -1.75 -22.48 9.24
CA TRP A 47 -1.45 -23.91 9.14
C TRP A 47 -0.05 -24.16 8.60
N ILE A 48 0.31 -23.48 7.49
CA ILE A 48 1.66 -23.53 6.94
C ILE A 48 2.58 -23.12 8.07
N THR A 49 2.53 -21.88 8.56
CA THR A 49 3.48 -21.33 9.55
C THR A 49 3.75 -22.28 10.72
N ILE A 50 2.72 -22.88 11.32
CA ILE A 50 2.81 -23.82 12.45
C ILE A 50 3.44 -25.16 12.07
N THR A 51 2.99 -25.80 10.98
CA THR A 51 3.30 -27.22 10.70
C THR A 51 4.61 -27.44 9.94
N GLY A 52 5.05 -26.48 9.14
CA GLY A 52 6.21 -26.71 8.29
C GLY A 52 7.55 -26.68 9.03
N SER A 53 8.51 -27.39 8.45
CA SER A 53 9.87 -27.55 8.97
C SER A 53 10.65 -26.24 9.07
N ARG A 54 11.86 -26.32 9.65
CA ARG A 54 12.79 -25.19 9.80
C ARG A 54 12.96 -24.41 8.49
N TYR A 55 13.08 -23.09 8.62
CA TYR A 55 13.26 -22.17 7.49
C TYR A 55 14.68 -22.29 6.92
N ASN A 56 14.79 -22.36 5.59
CA ASN A 56 16.08 -22.48 4.90
C ASN A 56 16.83 -21.14 4.78
N ILE A 57 16.13 -20.02 4.99
CA ILE A 57 16.65 -18.66 4.75
C ILE A 57 16.44 -17.83 6.02
N LYS A 58 17.46 -17.07 6.44
CA LYS A 58 17.37 -16.18 7.61
C LYS A 58 16.39 -15.03 7.32
N MET A 59 15.38 -14.92 8.16
CA MET A 59 14.35 -13.89 8.10
C MET A 59 14.77 -12.68 8.96
N HIS A 60 15.19 -11.57 8.36
CA HIS A 60 15.69 -10.42 9.13
C HIS A 60 14.56 -9.63 9.80
N PHE A 61 13.34 -9.72 9.28
CA PHE A 61 12.20 -8.92 9.74
C PHE A 61 11.19 -9.70 10.59
N LYS A 62 11.45 -10.97 10.91
CA LYS A 62 10.51 -11.84 11.66
C LYS A 62 9.97 -11.22 12.96
N ASN A 63 10.82 -10.50 13.70
CA ASN A 63 10.42 -9.90 14.97
C ASN A 63 9.42 -8.75 14.76
N TYR A 64 9.61 -7.94 13.71
CA TYR A 64 8.66 -6.88 13.37
C TYR A 64 7.33 -7.46 12.90
N VAL A 65 7.36 -8.54 12.11
CA VAL A 65 6.16 -9.26 11.67
C VAL A 65 5.37 -9.77 12.88
N TYR A 66 6.04 -10.36 13.88
CA TYR A 66 5.37 -10.75 15.12
C TYR A 66 4.79 -9.54 15.87
N LEU A 67 5.51 -8.43 15.97
CA LEU A 67 5.01 -7.23 16.65
C LEU A 67 3.78 -6.64 15.94
N PHE A 68 3.76 -6.62 14.61
CA PHE A 68 2.58 -6.13 13.87
C PHE A 68 1.36 -7.05 14.00
N ILE A 69 1.55 -8.33 14.33
CA ILE A 69 0.44 -9.24 14.67
C ILE A 69 0.01 -9.04 16.13
N LEU A 70 0.98 -8.96 17.06
CA LEU A 70 0.71 -9.01 18.50
C LEU A 70 0.25 -7.66 19.09
N LEU A 71 0.78 -6.53 18.61
CA LEU A 71 0.40 -5.22 19.15
C LEU A 71 -1.08 -4.91 18.90
N PRO A 72 -1.66 -5.12 17.70
CA PRO A 72 -3.10 -4.99 17.50
C PRO A 72 -3.93 -6.07 18.22
N LEU A 73 -3.33 -7.18 18.64
CA LEU A 73 -4.02 -8.16 19.49
C LEU A 73 -4.13 -7.63 20.93
N ILE A 74 -3.06 -6.99 21.43
CA ILE A 74 -3.03 -6.37 22.76
C ILE A 74 -3.99 -5.17 22.82
N SER A 75 -4.16 -4.44 21.70
CA SER A 75 -5.08 -3.30 21.60
C SER A 75 -6.57 -3.68 21.74
N ILE A 76 -6.90 -4.96 21.75
CA ILE A 76 -8.25 -5.46 22.09
C ILE A 76 -8.60 -5.14 23.56
N ILE A 77 -7.62 -5.12 24.45
CA ILE A 77 -7.86 -4.87 25.89
C ILE A 77 -8.40 -3.45 26.11
N PRO A 78 -7.75 -2.37 25.61
CA PRO A 78 -8.34 -1.04 25.66
C PRO A 78 -9.67 -0.91 24.91
N ALA A 79 -9.85 -1.59 23.77
CA ALA A 79 -11.14 -1.58 23.05
C ALA A 79 -12.29 -2.10 23.92
N TYR A 80 -12.03 -3.13 24.72
CA TYR A 80 -13.01 -3.70 25.64
C TYR A 80 -13.26 -2.79 26.85
N ILE A 81 -12.20 -2.29 27.49
CA ILE A 81 -12.30 -1.51 28.74
C ILE A 81 -12.85 -0.10 28.49
N SER A 82 -12.30 0.60 27.50
CA SER A 82 -12.59 2.02 27.25
C SER A 82 -13.80 2.23 26.35
N HIS A 83 -14.03 1.31 25.40
CA HIS A 83 -15.04 1.50 24.35
C HIS A 83 -16.19 0.48 24.41
N ASN A 84 -16.19 -0.41 25.40
CA ASN A 84 -17.19 -1.48 25.59
C ASN A 84 -17.39 -2.36 24.34
N GLN A 85 -16.33 -2.57 23.54
CA GLN A 85 -16.40 -3.47 22.39
C GLN A 85 -16.17 -4.92 22.81
N ASP A 86 -17.10 -5.81 22.44
CA ASP A 86 -16.96 -7.25 22.66
C ASP A 86 -15.63 -7.80 22.12
N ILE A 87 -14.95 -8.61 22.94
CA ILE A 87 -13.68 -9.25 22.60
C ILE A 87 -13.81 -10.09 21.32
N SER A 88 -14.94 -10.76 21.10
CA SER A 88 -15.19 -11.57 19.90
C SER A 88 -15.18 -10.74 18.61
N LEU A 89 -15.78 -9.55 18.64
CA LEU A 89 -15.79 -8.61 17.52
C LEU A 89 -14.38 -8.04 17.28
N SER A 90 -13.66 -7.73 18.36
CA SER A 90 -12.28 -7.28 18.29
C SER A 90 -11.35 -8.35 17.68
N ILE A 91 -11.48 -9.61 18.08
CA ILE A 91 -10.72 -10.75 17.51
C ILE A 91 -11.08 -10.95 16.03
N TYR A 92 -12.37 -10.85 15.70
CA TYR A 92 -12.80 -10.91 14.31
C TYR A 92 -12.09 -9.82 13.51
N MET A 93 -12.07 -8.56 13.95
CA MET A 93 -11.36 -7.50 13.22
C MET A 93 -9.84 -7.68 13.21
N TRP A 94 -9.25 -8.16 14.29
CA TRP A 94 -7.83 -8.46 14.38
C TRP A 94 -7.35 -9.51 13.36
N ARG A 95 -8.23 -10.40 12.89
CA ARG A 95 -7.88 -11.44 11.91
C ARG A 95 -7.16 -10.90 10.67
N PHE A 96 -7.42 -9.65 10.27
CA PHE A 96 -6.75 -9.02 9.12
C PHE A 96 -5.24 -8.85 9.33
N GLU A 97 -4.77 -8.79 10.58
CA GLU A 97 -3.34 -8.75 10.89
C GLU A 97 -2.66 -10.11 10.63
N LEU A 98 -3.41 -11.21 10.52
CA LEU A 98 -2.85 -12.50 10.13
C LEU A 98 -2.30 -12.50 8.69
N ILE A 99 -2.59 -11.48 7.88
CA ILE A 99 -1.94 -11.27 6.57
C ILE A 99 -0.42 -11.24 6.70
N TRP A 100 0.11 -10.72 7.82
CA TRP A 100 1.54 -10.69 8.12
C TRP A 100 2.18 -12.10 8.10
N LEU A 101 1.42 -13.16 8.35
CA LEU A 101 1.90 -14.54 8.25
C LEU A 101 2.35 -14.93 6.84
N LEU A 102 1.86 -14.23 5.80
CA LEU A 102 2.34 -14.40 4.43
C LEU A 102 3.88 -14.27 4.36
N TYR A 103 4.50 -13.42 5.18
CA TYR A 103 5.96 -13.29 5.24
C TYR A 103 6.66 -14.63 5.51
N PHE A 104 6.15 -15.42 6.46
CA PHE A 104 6.67 -16.75 6.81
C PHE A 104 6.38 -17.76 5.70
N VAL A 105 5.17 -17.70 5.13
CA VAL A 105 4.78 -18.55 4.00
C VAL A 105 5.73 -18.36 2.82
N LEU A 106 6.02 -17.11 2.43
CA LEU A 106 6.92 -16.79 1.32
C LEU A 106 8.33 -17.35 1.54
N HIS A 107 8.86 -17.24 2.76
CA HIS A 107 10.15 -17.83 3.14
C HIS A 107 10.15 -19.35 3.09
N ARG A 108 9.05 -19.98 3.49
CA ARG A 108 8.95 -21.43 3.48
C ARG A 108 8.81 -22.01 2.09
N ILE A 109 7.92 -21.44 1.27
CA ILE A 109 7.81 -21.84 -0.13
C ILE A 109 9.07 -21.48 -0.91
N ASN A 110 9.90 -20.55 -0.40
CA ASN A 110 11.13 -20.06 -1.02
C ASN A 110 10.86 -19.67 -2.48
N ILE A 111 9.95 -18.71 -2.67
CA ILE A 111 9.61 -18.16 -3.99
C ILE A 111 10.75 -17.24 -4.47
N SER A 112 11.21 -17.40 -5.70
CA SER A 112 12.31 -16.56 -6.17
C SER A 112 11.85 -15.10 -6.33
N ALA A 113 12.76 -14.15 -6.09
CA ALA A 113 12.49 -12.74 -6.33
C ALA A 113 12.00 -12.45 -7.77
N THR A 114 12.44 -13.26 -8.75
CA THR A 114 11.97 -13.15 -10.14
C THR A 114 10.49 -13.45 -10.29
N ASP A 115 9.97 -14.47 -9.59
CA ASP A 115 8.57 -14.88 -9.69
C ASP A 115 7.67 -13.90 -8.93
N VAL A 116 8.16 -13.35 -7.80
CA VAL A 116 7.50 -12.25 -7.09
C VAL A 116 7.37 -11.02 -7.99
N ILE A 117 8.48 -10.56 -8.60
CA ILE A 117 8.49 -9.40 -9.49
C ILE A 117 7.58 -9.63 -10.71
N ARG A 118 7.57 -10.84 -11.27
CA ARG A 118 6.64 -11.19 -12.37
C ARG A 118 5.19 -11.07 -11.93
N SER A 119 4.85 -11.57 -10.73
CA SER A 119 3.48 -11.50 -10.20
C SER A 119 3.01 -10.05 -10.08
N ILE A 120 3.86 -9.19 -9.50
CA ILE A 120 3.64 -7.75 -9.37
C ILE A 120 3.42 -7.09 -10.74
N ILE A 121 4.30 -7.35 -11.72
CA ILE A 121 4.20 -6.72 -13.05
C ILE A 121 2.93 -7.15 -13.78
N VAL A 122 2.58 -8.44 -13.75
CA VAL A 122 1.36 -8.95 -14.41
C VAL A 122 0.12 -8.29 -13.80
N LEU A 123 0.05 -8.21 -12.47
CA LEU A 123 -1.06 -7.58 -11.78
C LEU A 123 -1.14 -6.07 -12.03
N ALA A 124 0.00 -5.38 -12.09
CA ALA A 124 0.04 -3.96 -12.44
C ALA A 124 -0.43 -3.71 -13.88
N VAL A 125 -0.04 -4.56 -14.84
CA VAL A 125 -0.54 -4.47 -16.23
C VAL A 125 -2.06 -4.64 -16.25
N LEU A 126 -2.59 -5.66 -15.57
CA LEU A 126 -4.04 -5.88 -15.47
C LEU A 126 -4.75 -4.68 -14.85
N TYR A 127 -4.22 -4.14 -13.75
CA TYR A 127 -4.78 -2.97 -13.07
C TYR A 127 -4.92 -1.76 -14.02
N VAL A 128 -3.87 -1.42 -14.77
CA VAL A 128 -3.90 -0.28 -15.69
C VAL A 128 -4.83 -0.56 -16.87
N THR A 129 -4.80 -1.76 -17.44
CA THR A 129 -5.70 -2.15 -18.53
C THR A 129 -7.16 -2.02 -18.10
N ILE A 130 -7.52 -2.54 -16.92
CA ILE A 130 -8.88 -2.40 -16.37
C ILE A 130 -9.22 -0.92 -16.19
N SER A 131 -8.30 -0.14 -15.60
CA SER A 131 -8.51 1.30 -15.36
C SER A 131 -8.81 2.06 -16.65
N ILE A 132 -8.06 1.81 -17.73
CA ILE A 132 -8.25 2.45 -19.04
C ILE A 132 -9.57 1.99 -19.68
N ILE A 133 -9.83 0.68 -19.72
CA ILE A 133 -11.06 0.15 -20.32
C ILE A 133 -12.29 0.78 -19.66
N GLN A 134 -12.31 0.88 -18.33
CA GLN A 134 -13.45 1.47 -17.62
C GLN A 134 -13.62 2.97 -17.89
N GLN A 135 -12.57 3.72 -18.26
CA GLN A 135 -12.77 5.11 -18.73
C GLN A 135 -13.57 5.16 -20.04
N LEU A 136 -13.36 4.17 -20.91
CA LEU A 136 -13.98 4.12 -22.24
C LEU A 136 -15.38 3.47 -22.23
N THR A 137 -15.66 2.62 -21.25
CA THR A 137 -16.94 1.88 -21.17
C THR A 137 -17.98 2.54 -20.27
N TYR A 138 -17.67 3.67 -19.63
CA TYR A 138 -18.64 4.40 -18.81
C TYR A 138 -19.93 4.69 -19.62
N PRO A 139 -21.15 4.50 -19.05
CA PRO A 139 -21.46 4.23 -17.65
C PRO A 139 -21.37 2.76 -17.20
N SER A 140 -20.93 1.84 -18.06
CA SER A 140 -20.73 0.43 -17.71
C SER A 140 -19.34 0.20 -17.12
N TYR A 141 -19.29 -0.19 -15.83
CA TYR A 141 -18.05 -0.45 -15.09
C TYR A 141 -18.24 -1.59 -14.08
N TRP A 142 -17.20 -2.38 -13.90
CA TRP A 142 -17.25 -3.69 -13.22
C TRP A 142 -16.33 -3.77 -12.00
N PHE A 143 -15.40 -2.82 -11.84
CA PHE A 143 -14.39 -2.77 -10.79
C PHE A 143 -14.49 -1.43 -10.06
N TYR A 144 -14.87 -1.46 -8.78
CA TYR A 144 -15.12 -0.25 -7.97
C TYR A 144 -15.11 -0.55 -6.47
N THR A 145 -14.49 0.31 -5.67
CA THR A 145 -14.36 0.07 -4.21
C THR A 145 -15.33 0.90 -3.36
N ARG A 146 -15.80 2.06 -3.83
CA ARG A 146 -16.55 3.02 -3.01
C ARG A 146 -18.07 2.80 -3.00
N GLY A 147 -18.54 1.55 -2.88
CA GLY A 147 -19.97 1.21 -2.71
C GLY A 147 -20.86 1.54 -3.92
N ASP A 148 -21.81 0.68 -4.27
CA ASP A 148 -22.68 0.98 -5.42
C ASP A 148 -23.34 2.36 -5.30
N SER A 149 -23.21 3.17 -6.35
CA SER A 149 -23.96 4.43 -6.53
C SER A 149 -25.47 4.19 -6.40
N VAL A 150 -25.92 2.97 -6.69
CA VAL A 150 -27.30 2.51 -6.55
C VAL A 150 -27.75 2.40 -5.09
N LEU A 151 -26.85 2.09 -4.14
CA LEU A 151 -27.18 1.94 -2.71
C LEU A 151 -26.92 3.22 -1.90
N THR A 152 -26.03 4.10 -2.38
CA THR A 152 -25.61 5.31 -1.66
C THR A 152 -26.07 6.62 -2.30
N GLY A 153 -26.64 6.56 -3.52
CA GLY A 153 -27.02 7.75 -4.30
C GLY A 153 -25.85 8.62 -4.75
N LYS A 154 -24.59 8.23 -4.48
CA LYS A 154 -23.41 9.00 -4.85
C LYS A 154 -22.90 8.56 -6.23
N GLU A 155 -22.94 9.48 -7.18
CA GLU A 155 -22.37 9.29 -8.52
C GLU A 155 -20.85 9.03 -8.45
N ILE A 156 -20.30 8.43 -9.51
CA ILE A 156 -18.85 8.27 -9.62
C ILE A 156 -18.24 9.67 -9.65
N GLU A 157 -17.31 9.91 -8.72
CA GLU A 157 -16.55 11.14 -8.66
C GLU A 157 -15.79 11.35 -9.98
N ILE A 158 -16.09 12.45 -10.67
CA ILE A 158 -15.34 12.93 -11.83
C ILE A 158 -14.31 13.94 -11.34
N ARG A 159 -13.06 13.78 -11.76
CA ARG A 159 -11.99 14.76 -11.53
C ARG A 159 -11.18 14.90 -12.80
N LEU A 160 -10.95 16.13 -13.25
CA LEU A 160 -10.15 16.43 -14.44
C LEU A 160 -10.62 15.64 -15.68
N GLY A 161 -11.94 15.43 -15.81
CA GLY A 161 -12.54 14.65 -16.89
C GLY A 161 -12.37 13.13 -16.82
N PHE A 162 -11.76 12.60 -15.75
CA PHE A 162 -11.62 11.15 -15.53
C PHE A 162 -12.57 10.64 -14.45
N TYR A 163 -13.12 9.46 -14.68
CA TYR A 163 -13.96 8.75 -13.71
C TYR A 163 -13.10 8.04 -12.66
N ARG A 164 -13.31 8.37 -11.39
CA ARG A 164 -12.46 7.85 -10.31
C ARG A 164 -13.06 6.59 -9.67
N TYR A 165 -12.71 5.44 -10.24
CA TYR A 165 -13.22 4.14 -9.78
C TYR A 165 -12.61 3.63 -8.45
N MET A 166 -11.48 4.18 -8.01
CA MET A 166 -10.76 3.77 -6.80
C MET A 166 -10.56 2.27 -6.67
N ILE A 167 -10.19 1.62 -7.76
CA ILE A 167 -9.90 0.18 -7.84
C ILE A 167 -8.85 -0.17 -6.77
N SER A 168 -9.05 -1.27 -6.04
CA SER A 168 -8.07 -1.75 -5.05
C SER A 168 -6.75 -2.15 -5.72
N GLY A 169 -5.62 -2.02 -5.01
CA GLY A 169 -4.32 -2.52 -5.49
C GLY A 169 -3.39 -1.50 -6.14
N ILE A 170 -3.62 -0.19 -5.93
CA ILE A 170 -2.71 0.87 -6.41
C ILE A 170 -1.25 0.67 -5.96
N ASP A 171 -1.01 0.12 -4.77
CA ASP A 171 0.35 -0.14 -4.26
C ASP A 171 1.13 -1.14 -5.14
N ILE A 172 0.43 -2.09 -5.77
CA ILE A 172 1.01 -3.04 -6.72
C ILE A 172 1.52 -2.28 -7.95
N LEU A 173 0.74 -1.32 -8.45
CA LEU A 173 1.14 -0.48 -9.58
C LEU A 173 2.34 0.39 -9.22
N ILE A 174 2.36 0.99 -8.02
CA ILE A 174 3.46 1.85 -7.57
C ILE A 174 4.78 1.06 -7.48
N ILE A 175 4.77 -0.11 -6.83
CA ILE A 175 5.99 -0.93 -6.73
C ILE A 175 6.42 -1.47 -8.11
N ALA A 176 5.47 -1.85 -8.97
CA ALA A 176 5.75 -2.25 -10.35
C ALA A 176 6.40 -1.12 -11.16
N PHE A 177 5.88 0.11 -11.01
CA PHE A 177 6.44 1.31 -11.60
C PHE A 177 7.90 1.48 -11.20
N PHE A 178 8.23 1.45 -9.90
CA PHE A 178 9.63 1.60 -9.47
C PHE A 178 10.54 0.47 -9.99
N ILE A 179 10.05 -0.78 -10.06
CA ILE A 179 10.81 -1.90 -10.64
C ILE A 179 11.15 -1.65 -12.11
N ILE A 180 10.18 -1.22 -12.92
CA ILE A 180 10.39 -0.95 -14.35
C ILE A 180 11.19 0.33 -14.54
N PHE A 181 10.96 1.36 -13.72
CA PHE A 181 11.67 2.62 -13.74
C PHE A 181 13.17 2.44 -13.46
N GLN A 182 13.54 1.60 -12.49
CA GLN A 182 14.95 1.19 -12.29
C GLN A 182 15.54 0.61 -13.58
N LYS A 183 14.83 -0.29 -14.26
CA LYS A 183 15.32 -0.92 -15.51
C LYS A 183 15.45 0.09 -16.63
N PHE A 184 14.50 1.01 -16.75
CA PHE A 184 14.51 2.11 -17.72
C PHE A 184 15.73 3.01 -17.52
N ILE A 185 15.96 3.49 -16.30
CA ILE A 185 17.12 4.34 -15.96
C ILE A 185 18.45 3.65 -16.26
N LEU A 186 18.56 2.34 -16.04
CA LEU A 186 19.82 1.62 -16.25
C LEU A 186 20.20 1.48 -17.73
N LYS A 187 19.23 1.46 -18.66
CA LYS A 187 19.48 1.24 -20.10
C LYS A 187 19.12 2.41 -21.01
N ILE A 188 18.40 3.44 -20.53
CA ILE A 188 17.89 4.64 -21.23
C ILE A 188 17.70 4.44 -22.73
N ASN A 189 16.54 3.92 -23.11
CA ASN A 189 16.08 3.85 -24.50
C ASN A 189 14.56 4.03 -24.51
N LEU A 190 14.09 5.13 -25.10
CA LEU A 190 12.69 5.57 -25.10
C LEU A 190 11.77 4.69 -25.94
N LEU A 191 12.31 3.91 -26.89
CA LEU A 191 11.54 3.01 -27.75
C LEU A 191 11.61 1.55 -27.28
N ASN A 192 12.29 1.29 -26.16
CA ASN A 192 12.37 -0.05 -25.59
C ASN A 192 11.07 -0.38 -24.81
N LYS A 193 10.72 -1.66 -24.76
CA LYS A 193 9.61 -2.23 -23.97
C LYS A 193 9.55 -1.69 -22.53
N THR A 194 10.69 -1.40 -21.90
CA THR A 194 10.75 -0.82 -20.55
C THR A 194 10.24 0.62 -20.48
N ALA A 195 10.50 1.45 -21.49
CA ALA A 195 10.02 2.82 -21.53
C ALA A 195 8.51 2.87 -21.77
N ILE A 196 8.02 2.05 -22.71
CA ILE A 196 6.59 1.88 -22.99
C ILE A 196 5.86 1.44 -21.72
N LEU A 197 6.39 0.45 -21.01
CA LEU A 197 5.77 -0.04 -19.77
C LEU A 197 5.84 0.97 -18.62
N CYS A 198 6.92 1.76 -18.50
CA CYS A 198 6.97 2.89 -17.57
C CYS A 198 5.86 3.91 -17.84
N TYR A 199 5.69 4.32 -19.10
CA TYR A 199 4.68 5.30 -19.49
C TYR A 199 3.26 4.75 -19.26
N PHE A 200 3.03 3.49 -19.63
CA PHE A 200 1.77 2.80 -19.36
C PHE A 200 1.43 2.80 -17.86
N PHE A 201 2.39 2.52 -16.98
CA PHE A 201 2.17 2.58 -15.55
C PHE A 201 1.94 4.00 -15.02
N LEU A 202 2.61 5.02 -15.57
CA LEU A 202 2.36 6.42 -15.22
C LEU A 202 0.93 6.85 -15.58
N ILE A 203 0.40 6.42 -16.73
CA ILE A 203 -1.01 6.65 -17.09
C ILE A 203 -1.94 6.06 -16.02
N GLY A 204 -1.71 4.81 -15.60
CA GLY A 204 -2.52 4.19 -14.57
C GLY A 204 -2.45 4.90 -13.21
N ILE A 205 -1.27 5.39 -12.82
CA ILE A 205 -1.08 6.18 -11.60
C ILE A 205 -1.82 7.52 -11.72
N TYR A 206 -1.76 8.16 -12.89
CA TYR A 206 -2.45 9.42 -13.16
C TYR A 206 -3.97 9.25 -13.07
N ILE A 207 -4.54 8.22 -13.72
CA ILE A 207 -5.99 7.89 -13.67
C ILE A 207 -6.48 7.65 -12.23
N PHE A 208 -5.63 7.16 -11.33
CA PHE A 208 -6.03 6.99 -9.92
C PHE A 208 -6.29 8.33 -9.18
N MET A 209 -5.72 9.44 -9.69
CA MET A 209 -6.06 10.84 -9.34
C MET A 209 -5.92 11.22 -7.85
N THR A 210 -5.10 10.52 -7.06
CA THR A 210 -4.81 10.95 -5.68
C THR A 210 -3.59 11.86 -5.62
N ARG A 211 -3.80 13.13 -5.21
CA ARG A 211 -2.75 14.16 -5.02
C ARG A 211 -1.53 13.63 -4.26
N GLN A 212 -1.78 12.91 -3.16
CA GLN A 212 -0.73 12.37 -2.29
C GLN A 212 0.14 11.33 -3.00
N VAL A 213 -0.47 10.39 -3.73
CA VAL A 213 0.29 9.37 -4.49
C VAL A 213 1.10 10.02 -5.61
N LEU A 214 0.52 10.97 -6.36
CA LEU A 214 1.22 11.70 -7.41
C LEU A 214 2.43 12.45 -6.85
N PHE A 215 2.25 13.17 -5.74
CA PHE A 215 3.32 13.86 -5.03
C PHE A 215 4.43 12.89 -4.62
N GLY A 216 4.08 11.74 -4.02
CA GLY A 216 5.04 10.72 -3.64
C GLY A 216 5.83 10.14 -4.82
N VAL A 217 5.17 9.92 -5.97
CA VAL A 217 5.83 9.42 -7.18
C VAL A 217 6.76 10.48 -7.79
N ILE A 218 6.31 11.74 -7.89
CA ILE A 218 7.11 12.85 -8.41
C ILE A 218 8.38 13.05 -7.58
N ILE A 219 8.26 13.11 -6.26
CA ILE A 219 9.42 13.21 -5.36
C ILE A 219 10.39 12.04 -5.58
N ASN A 220 9.88 10.82 -5.77
CA ASN A 220 10.76 9.67 -6.00
C ASN A 220 11.46 9.69 -7.36
N ILE A 221 10.81 10.23 -8.40
CA ILE A 221 11.45 10.45 -9.70
C ILE A 221 12.55 11.51 -9.57
N LEU A 222 12.30 12.61 -8.85
CA LEU A 222 13.29 13.65 -8.58
C LEU A 222 14.48 13.11 -7.76
N LEU A 223 14.21 12.31 -6.74
CA LEU A 223 15.25 11.71 -5.91
C LEU A 223 16.00 10.57 -6.61
N ALA A 224 15.43 10.00 -7.68
CA ALA A 224 16.13 9.02 -8.52
C ALA A 224 17.41 9.60 -9.15
N PHE A 225 17.47 10.92 -9.39
CA PHE A 225 18.69 11.61 -9.83
C PHE A 225 19.87 11.38 -8.90
N LEU A 226 19.61 11.38 -7.58
CA LEU A 226 20.63 11.18 -6.56
C LEU A 226 21.14 9.73 -6.54
N LEU A 227 20.34 8.79 -7.04
CA LEU A 227 20.65 7.35 -7.05
C LEU A 227 21.40 6.92 -8.32
N ILE A 228 21.31 7.70 -9.40
CA ILE A 228 22.03 7.45 -10.66
C ILE A 228 23.50 7.81 -10.47
N LYS A 229 24.42 6.90 -10.80
CA LYS A 229 25.87 7.19 -10.73
C LYS A 229 26.41 7.92 -11.96
N SER A 230 25.90 7.59 -13.15
CA SER A 230 26.42 8.12 -14.42
C SER A 230 25.95 9.55 -14.66
N PHE A 231 26.89 10.47 -14.88
CA PHE A 231 26.60 11.88 -15.14
C PHE A 231 25.75 12.08 -16.41
N ASN A 232 26.06 11.38 -17.51
CA ASN A 232 25.29 11.47 -18.75
C ASN A 232 23.84 11.02 -18.56
N LYS A 233 23.61 9.98 -17.73
CA LYS A 233 22.26 9.52 -17.40
C LYS A 233 21.50 10.51 -16.51
N LYS A 234 22.20 11.24 -15.63
CA LYS A 234 21.61 12.35 -14.86
C LYS A 234 21.19 13.48 -15.79
N ILE A 235 22.05 13.89 -16.72
CA ILE A 235 21.72 14.94 -17.71
C ILE A 235 20.51 14.52 -18.55
N ALA A 236 20.49 13.28 -19.07
CA ALA A 236 19.37 12.78 -19.87
C ALA A 236 18.05 12.78 -19.07
N LEU A 237 18.07 12.36 -17.80
CA LEU A 237 16.90 12.44 -16.93
C LEU A 237 16.52 13.89 -16.65
N PHE A 238 17.48 14.81 -16.49
CA PHE A 238 17.25 16.23 -16.20
C PHE A 238 16.54 16.92 -17.36
N ILE A 239 17.06 16.71 -18.57
CA ILE A 239 16.44 17.17 -19.81
C ILE A 239 15.04 16.57 -19.94
N GLY A 240 14.89 15.27 -19.66
CA GLY A 240 13.57 14.62 -19.65
C GLY A 240 12.58 15.28 -18.69
N ILE A 241 13.01 15.62 -17.47
CA ILE A 241 12.18 16.38 -16.52
C ILE A 241 11.84 17.76 -17.05
N ILE A 242 12.81 18.51 -17.59
CA ILE A 242 12.55 19.84 -18.16
C ILE A 242 11.49 19.75 -19.26
N ILE A 243 11.63 18.79 -20.18
CA ILE A 243 10.65 18.58 -21.26
C ILE A 243 9.27 18.26 -20.69
N VAL A 244 9.17 17.34 -19.74
CA VAL A 244 7.89 17.01 -19.10
C VAL A 244 7.30 18.23 -18.38
N THR A 245 8.11 18.98 -17.64
CA THR A 245 7.69 20.20 -16.95
C THR A 245 7.22 21.27 -17.94
N LEU A 246 7.88 21.44 -19.08
CA LEU A 246 7.46 22.38 -20.13
C LEU A 246 6.11 21.96 -20.72
N ILE A 247 5.96 20.68 -21.09
CA ILE A 247 4.69 20.15 -21.62
C ILE A 247 3.57 20.32 -20.59
N VAL A 248 3.84 20.00 -19.31
CA VAL A 248 2.88 20.20 -18.22
C VAL A 248 2.57 21.67 -18.04
N SER A 249 3.57 22.57 -18.08
CA SER A 249 3.38 24.02 -17.91
C SER A 249 2.46 24.62 -18.96
N MET A 250 2.52 24.10 -20.20
CA MET A 250 1.63 24.53 -21.28
C MET A 250 0.18 24.05 -21.10
N ASN A 251 -0.05 23.06 -20.24
CA ASN A 251 -1.34 22.41 -20.05
C ASN A 251 -1.78 22.39 -18.58
N VAL A 252 -1.23 23.27 -17.72
CA VAL A 252 -1.46 23.22 -16.25
C VAL A 252 -2.93 23.33 -15.92
N GLU A 253 -3.63 24.26 -16.55
CA GLU A 253 -5.04 24.49 -16.27
C GLU A 253 -5.89 23.27 -16.62
N SER A 254 -5.65 22.67 -17.78
CA SER A 254 -6.33 21.44 -18.22
C SER A 254 -5.96 20.21 -17.38
N LEU A 255 -4.69 20.07 -16.97
CA LEU A 255 -4.19 18.88 -16.29
C LEU A 255 -4.34 18.93 -14.77
N PHE A 256 -4.34 20.12 -14.18
CA PHE A 256 -4.22 20.34 -12.74
C PHE A 256 -5.08 21.50 -12.21
N GLY A 257 -5.82 22.25 -13.04
CA GLY A 257 -6.60 23.41 -12.62
C GLY A 257 -7.52 23.10 -11.44
N GLU A 258 -8.39 22.09 -11.56
CA GLU A 258 -9.28 21.66 -10.47
C GLU A 258 -8.52 21.21 -9.22
N LEU A 259 -7.37 20.54 -9.38
CA LEU A 259 -6.54 20.08 -8.25
C LEU A 259 -5.89 21.24 -7.50
N ILE A 260 -5.52 22.30 -8.21
CA ILE A 260 -4.93 23.53 -7.67
C ILE A 260 -6.02 24.33 -6.96
N THR A 261 -7.18 24.55 -7.58
CA THR A 261 -8.31 25.26 -6.96
C THR A 261 -8.76 24.55 -5.67
N SER A 262 -8.97 23.23 -5.74
CA SER A 262 -9.30 22.43 -4.56
C SER A 262 -8.17 22.41 -3.51
N ALA A 263 -6.90 22.64 -3.90
CA ALA A 263 -5.81 22.74 -2.93
C ALA A 263 -5.78 24.12 -2.27
N GLN A 264 -6.10 25.18 -3.01
CA GLN A 264 -6.19 26.54 -2.50
C GLN A 264 -7.33 26.64 -1.48
N ASP A 265 -8.50 26.11 -1.79
CA ASP A 265 -9.66 26.07 -0.87
C ASP A 265 -9.34 25.29 0.42
N ASP A 266 -8.59 24.19 0.32
CA ASP A 266 -8.12 23.42 1.48
C ASP A 266 -7.10 24.19 2.34
N THR A 267 -6.32 25.11 1.75
CA THR A 267 -5.25 25.86 2.46
C THR A 267 -5.71 27.19 3.04
N THR A 268 -6.75 27.82 2.48
CA THR A 268 -7.35 29.06 3.01
C THR A 268 -8.36 28.80 4.11
N ASN A 269 -8.81 27.55 4.24
CA ASN A 269 -9.75 27.13 5.27
C ASN A 269 -8.99 26.57 6.48
N ASP A 270 -8.87 27.37 7.55
CA ASP A 270 -8.31 26.93 8.85
C ASP A 270 -9.05 25.70 9.42
N ASN A 271 -10.24 25.41 8.91
CA ASN A 271 -11.04 24.22 9.24
C ASN A 271 -10.83 23.05 8.24
N TYR A 272 -9.63 22.88 7.69
CA TYR A 272 -9.35 21.72 6.87
C TYR A 272 -9.57 20.43 7.68
N VAL A 273 -10.57 19.65 7.27
CA VAL A 273 -11.09 18.49 8.01
C VAL A 273 -10.00 17.48 8.38
N ARG A 274 -8.96 17.33 7.55
CA ARG A 274 -7.85 16.43 7.86
C ARG A 274 -7.01 16.94 9.04
N PHE A 275 -6.74 18.24 9.14
CA PHE A 275 -6.01 18.80 10.28
C PHE A 275 -6.83 18.72 11.58
N GLN A 276 -8.13 18.96 11.49
CA GLN A 276 -9.03 18.71 12.63
C GLN A 276 -9.03 17.23 13.04
N SER A 277 -9.08 16.31 12.07
CA SER A 277 -8.96 14.87 12.33
C SER A 277 -7.63 14.51 12.99
N TYR A 278 -6.53 15.13 12.56
CA TYR A 278 -5.22 14.94 13.19
C TYR A 278 -5.26 15.36 14.66
N ASN A 279 -5.73 16.57 14.95
CA ASN A 279 -5.76 17.09 16.31
C ASN A 279 -6.64 16.21 17.20
N PHE A 280 -7.83 15.86 16.72
CA PHE A 280 -8.76 15.01 17.47
C PHE A 280 -8.16 13.65 17.80
N PHE A 281 -7.65 12.91 16.81
CA PHE A 281 -7.12 11.55 17.06
C PHE A 281 -5.73 11.52 17.71
N LEU A 282 -5.00 12.64 17.69
CA LEU A 282 -3.69 12.77 18.33
C LEU A 282 -3.78 13.23 19.78
N TYR A 283 -4.71 14.13 20.10
CA TYR A 283 -4.76 14.78 21.41
C TYR A 283 -6.02 14.46 22.21
N ASP A 284 -7.19 14.39 21.57
CA ASP A 284 -8.47 14.35 22.28
C ASP A 284 -9.01 12.93 22.45
N TYR A 285 -8.77 12.04 21.48
CA TYR A 285 -9.39 10.71 21.42
C TYR A 285 -8.58 9.64 22.15
N TRP A 286 -8.45 9.81 23.46
CA TRP A 286 -7.77 8.89 24.37
C TRP A 286 -8.50 8.78 25.72
N ASP A 287 -8.63 7.55 26.23
CA ASP A 287 -9.29 7.28 27.52
C ASP A 287 -8.28 7.04 28.67
N GLY A 288 -7.00 6.85 28.35
CA GLY A 288 -5.92 6.78 29.34
C GLY A 288 -4.59 6.25 28.79
N TYR A 289 -3.65 5.93 29.69
CA TYR A 289 -2.33 5.42 29.30
C TYR A 289 -2.41 4.10 28.52
N GLY A 290 -3.41 3.25 28.82
CA GLY A 290 -3.64 1.99 28.09
C GLY A 290 -3.94 2.23 26.61
N THR A 291 -4.88 3.14 26.31
CA THR A 291 -5.22 3.50 24.92
C THR A 291 -4.05 4.22 24.23
N ILE A 292 -3.26 5.03 24.93
CA ILE A 292 -2.09 5.71 24.34
C ILE A 292 -1.01 4.71 23.93
N LEU A 293 -0.63 3.81 24.84
CA LEU A 293 0.48 2.88 24.61
C LEU A 293 0.14 1.79 23.60
N PHE A 294 -1.07 1.20 23.73
CA PHE A 294 -1.49 0.02 22.98
C PHE A 294 -2.58 0.31 21.94
N GLY A 295 -3.14 1.52 21.90
CA GLY A 295 -4.16 1.92 20.94
C GLY A 295 -5.57 1.64 21.43
N ASN A 296 -6.55 2.21 20.72
CA ASN A 296 -7.98 2.04 21.03
C ASN A 296 -8.57 0.72 20.49
N GLY A 297 -7.80 -0.05 19.73
CA GLY A 297 -8.25 -1.32 19.16
C GLY A 297 -8.91 -1.20 17.78
N PRO A 298 -9.10 -2.32 17.08
CA PRO A 298 -9.81 -2.34 15.82
C PRO A 298 -11.33 -2.33 16.04
N GLU A 299 -12.03 -1.37 15.46
CA GLU A 299 -13.47 -1.19 15.61
C GLU A 299 -14.29 -2.13 14.72
N HIS A 300 -15.42 -2.65 15.23
CA HIS A 300 -16.41 -3.36 14.40
C HIS A 300 -17.70 -2.54 14.27
N GLN A 301 -18.23 -2.40 13.06
CA GLN A 301 -19.39 -1.53 12.75
C GLN A 301 -20.66 -1.81 13.58
N SER A 302 -20.85 -3.04 14.05
CA SER A 302 -22.01 -3.40 14.89
C SER A 302 -21.86 -3.03 16.37
N SER A 303 -20.64 -2.73 16.83
CA SER A 303 -20.35 -2.43 18.24
C SER A 303 -20.63 -0.97 18.60
N THR A 304 -20.68 -0.67 19.90
CA THR A 304 -20.70 0.70 20.43
C THR A 304 -19.54 1.52 19.90
N TYR A 305 -18.32 0.97 20.00
CA TYR A 305 -17.10 1.60 19.52
C TYR A 305 -17.13 1.91 18.02
N GLY A 306 -17.58 0.95 17.20
CA GLY A 306 -17.71 1.15 15.76
C GLY A 306 -18.73 2.22 15.39
N LYS A 307 -19.86 2.30 16.10
CA LYS A 307 -20.88 3.34 15.90
C LYS A 307 -20.36 4.72 16.29
N GLU A 308 -19.57 4.81 17.36
CA GLU A 308 -18.93 6.04 17.80
C GLU A 308 -17.93 6.56 16.76
N ILE A 309 -17.02 5.71 16.28
CA ILE A 309 -16.09 6.06 15.21
C ILE A 309 -16.83 6.43 13.91
N GLN A 310 -17.95 5.76 13.62
CA GLN A 310 -18.79 6.09 12.47
C GLN A 310 -19.45 7.46 12.61
N LYS A 311 -19.90 7.83 13.82
CA LYS A 311 -20.44 9.17 14.12
C LYS A 311 -19.42 10.26 13.77
N TYR A 312 -18.16 10.13 14.17
CA TYR A 312 -17.13 11.11 13.80
C TYR A 312 -16.88 11.19 12.29
N LYS A 313 -17.00 10.07 11.55
CA LYS A 313 -16.90 10.08 10.08
C LYS A 313 -18.08 10.82 9.45
N ASP A 314 -19.29 10.56 9.92
CA ASP A 314 -20.51 11.07 9.29
C ASP A 314 -20.77 12.55 9.61
N PHE A 315 -20.51 12.97 10.86
CA PHE A 315 -20.80 14.34 11.31
C PHE A 315 -19.61 15.30 11.14
N ASN A 316 -18.37 14.82 11.32
CA ASN A 316 -17.18 15.67 11.27
C ASN A 316 -16.31 15.42 10.03
N GLY A 317 -16.56 14.34 9.28
CA GLY A 317 -15.67 13.91 8.21
C GLY A 317 -14.33 13.38 8.72
N PHE A 318 -14.27 12.91 9.97
CA PHE A 318 -13.02 12.48 10.60
C PHE A 318 -12.67 11.03 10.25
N TYR A 319 -11.71 10.85 9.34
CA TYR A 319 -11.26 9.53 8.87
C TYR A 319 -9.86 9.21 9.40
N ARG A 320 -9.75 8.20 10.27
CA ARG A 320 -8.46 7.70 10.76
C ARG A 320 -7.52 7.24 9.64
N ASN A 321 -8.08 6.69 8.56
CA ASN A 321 -7.28 6.25 7.42
C ASN A 321 -6.66 7.41 6.60
N ASP A 322 -7.16 8.64 6.78
CA ASP A 322 -6.72 9.81 6.01
C ASP A 322 -5.64 10.64 6.72
N ILE A 323 -5.21 10.21 7.91
CA ILE A 323 -4.19 10.88 8.75
C ILE A 323 -2.97 9.97 9.02
N GLY A 324 -2.75 9.01 8.12
CA GLY A 324 -1.63 8.09 8.09
C GLY A 324 -1.20 7.51 9.45
N ILE A 325 0.06 7.72 9.82
CA ILE A 325 0.69 7.11 10.99
C ILE A 325 -0.03 7.48 12.29
N ILE A 326 -0.62 8.67 12.37
CA ILE A 326 -1.38 9.10 13.55
C ILE A 326 -2.65 8.25 13.68
N GLY A 327 -3.36 7.99 12.57
CA GLY A 327 -4.49 7.07 12.58
C GLY A 327 -4.10 5.65 12.99
N ALA A 328 -2.94 5.18 12.53
CA ALA A 328 -2.40 3.88 12.93
C ALA A 328 -2.02 3.83 14.42
N ILE A 329 -1.45 4.91 14.96
CA ILE A 329 -1.14 5.06 16.39
C ILE A 329 -2.43 5.12 17.21
N ASN A 330 -3.43 5.87 16.77
CA ASN A 330 -4.72 5.94 17.46
C ASN A 330 -5.38 4.56 17.58
N LYS A 331 -5.27 3.74 16.54
CA LYS A 331 -5.84 2.39 16.50
C LYS A 331 -5.00 1.35 17.26
N ASN A 332 -3.68 1.35 17.07
CA ASN A 332 -2.78 0.26 17.50
C ASN A 332 -1.71 0.68 18.52
N GLY A 333 -1.70 1.94 18.93
CA GLY A 333 -0.84 2.47 19.99
C GLY A 333 0.46 3.09 19.51
N VAL A 334 1.06 3.89 20.39
CA VAL A 334 2.37 4.52 20.14
C VAL A 334 3.46 3.47 19.92
N ILE A 335 3.41 2.34 20.62
CA ILE A 335 4.38 1.25 20.46
C ILE A 335 4.36 0.68 19.03
N TYR A 336 3.18 0.62 18.40
CA TYR A 336 3.04 0.18 17.01
C TYR A 336 3.67 1.19 16.04
N GLY A 337 3.42 2.48 16.24
CA GLY A 337 4.06 3.55 15.47
C GLY A 337 5.58 3.52 15.58
N ILE A 338 6.11 3.39 16.80
CA ILE A 338 7.56 3.25 17.06
C ILE A 338 8.12 2.01 16.38
N THR A 339 7.41 0.88 16.43
CA THR A 339 7.82 -0.37 15.77
C THR A 339 7.98 -0.17 14.27
N PHE A 340 7.04 0.53 13.63
CA PHE A 340 7.10 0.87 12.21
C PHE A 340 8.27 1.82 11.89
N LEU A 341 8.45 2.90 12.65
CA LEU A 341 9.57 3.82 12.45
C LEU A 341 10.93 3.14 12.65
N HIS A 342 11.03 2.25 13.65
CA HIS A 342 12.23 1.46 13.89
C HIS A 342 12.50 0.44 12.77
N LEU A 343 11.45 -0.16 12.17
CA LEU A 343 11.60 -1.00 10.98
C LEU A 343 12.18 -0.19 9.82
N LEU A 344 11.62 0.97 9.51
CA LEU A 344 12.14 1.86 8.46
C LEU A 344 13.60 2.21 8.74
N PHE A 345 13.92 2.64 9.96
CA PHE A 345 15.29 2.94 10.40
C PHE A 345 16.23 1.75 10.14
N CYS A 346 15.84 0.54 10.52
CA CYS A 346 16.66 -0.64 10.29
C CYS A 346 16.90 -0.91 8.80
N ILE A 347 15.88 -0.76 7.95
CA ILE A 347 16.05 -0.94 6.51
C ILE A 347 17.00 0.14 5.93
N TYR A 348 16.80 1.41 6.28
CA TYR A 348 17.61 2.53 5.79
C TYR A 348 19.06 2.48 6.26
N PHE A 349 19.32 2.20 7.53
CA PHE A 349 20.66 2.36 8.06
C PHE A 349 21.44 1.04 8.10
N ARG A 350 20.79 -0.08 8.44
CA ARG A 350 21.46 -1.38 8.54
C ARG A 350 21.50 -2.12 7.21
N HIS A 351 20.48 -1.97 6.36
CA HIS A 351 20.34 -2.76 5.13
C HIS A 351 20.47 -1.98 3.82
N ARG A 352 20.67 -0.64 3.83
CA ARG A 352 20.77 0.19 2.59
C ARG A 352 21.72 -0.30 1.51
N ARG A 353 22.87 -0.87 1.90
CA ARG A 353 23.87 -1.36 0.95
C ARG A 353 23.37 -2.61 0.22
N SER A 354 22.44 -3.34 0.82
CA SER A 354 21.83 -4.52 0.24
C SER A 354 20.68 -4.21 -0.72
N LEU A 355 20.05 -3.05 -0.59
CA LEU A 355 18.89 -2.69 -1.40
C LEU A 355 19.23 -2.42 -2.87
N GLU A 356 18.29 -2.79 -3.75
CA GLU A 356 18.21 -2.31 -5.12
C GLU A 356 17.62 -0.89 -5.18
N ILE A 357 17.68 -0.22 -6.33
CA ILE A 357 17.21 1.16 -6.50
C ILE A 357 15.70 1.25 -6.29
N TYR A 358 14.92 0.35 -6.89
CA TYR A 358 13.46 0.31 -6.76
C TYR A 358 13.03 0.09 -5.31
N GLN A 359 13.82 -0.68 -4.54
CA GLN A 359 13.54 -0.92 -3.13
C GLN A 359 13.76 0.34 -2.30
N LYS A 360 14.82 1.10 -2.60
CA LYS A 360 15.06 2.39 -1.96
C LYS A 360 13.98 3.40 -2.31
N GLN A 361 13.53 3.43 -3.57
CA GLN A 361 12.45 4.30 -4.02
C GLN A 361 11.12 3.95 -3.35
N PHE A 362 10.75 2.67 -3.30
CA PHE A 362 9.51 2.27 -2.63
C PHE A 362 9.56 2.54 -1.12
N LEU A 363 10.70 2.34 -0.47
CA LEU A 363 10.90 2.68 0.94
C LEU A 363 10.77 4.19 1.19
N LEU A 364 11.34 5.00 0.31
CA LEU A 364 11.27 6.48 0.37
C LEU A 364 9.85 6.98 0.14
N TYR A 365 9.18 6.47 -0.89
CA TYR A 365 7.75 6.66 -1.13
C TYR A 365 6.92 6.37 0.13
N THR A 366 7.11 5.19 0.71
CA THR A 366 6.46 4.75 1.95
C THR A 366 6.73 5.73 3.10
N THR A 367 7.97 6.19 3.25
CA THR A 367 8.38 7.07 4.37
C THR A 367 7.80 8.47 4.24
N VAL A 368 7.77 9.03 3.03
CA VAL A 368 7.19 10.35 2.79
C VAL A 368 5.68 10.32 3.00
N LEU A 369 5.03 9.27 2.52
CA LEU A 369 3.57 9.18 2.58
C LEU A 369 3.04 8.66 3.90
N CYS A 370 3.83 7.98 4.73
CA CYS A 370 3.30 7.38 5.97
C CYS A 370 2.60 8.38 6.88
N ILE A 371 2.97 9.66 6.83
CA ILE A 371 2.28 10.73 7.57
C ILE A 371 0.85 10.87 7.04
N MET A 372 0.67 10.92 5.73
CA MET A 372 -0.62 11.16 5.06
C MET A 372 -1.47 9.89 4.90
N ILE A 373 -0.86 8.78 4.50
CA ILE A 373 -1.47 7.48 4.24
C ILE A 373 -0.56 6.42 4.84
N PHE A 374 -1.09 5.66 5.79
CA PHE A 374 -0.30 4.62 6.43
C PHE A 374 -0.12 3.44 5.45
N PRO A 375 1.10 2.90 5.27
CA PRO A 375 1.40 1.99 4.15
C PRO A 375 0.72 0.62 4.17
N PHE A 376 0.07 0.28 5.29
CA PHE A 376 -0.68 -0.96 5.45
C PHE A 376 -1.94 -0.73 6.29
N SER A 377 -2.64 0.37 6.02
CA SER A 377 -3.96 0.68 6.59
C SER A 377 -5.10 -0.19 6.01
N GLN A 378 -4.87 -0.79 4.84
CA GLN A 378 -5.80 -1.64 4.10
C GLN A 378 -5.21 -3.02 3.90
N THR A 379 -6.06 -4.05 3.82
CA THR A 379 -5.65 -5.46 3.67
C THR A 379 -4.73 -5.68 2.47
N PHE A 380 -5.08 -5.14 1.30
CA PHE A 380 -4.26 -5.25 0.10
C PHE A 380 -2.89 -4.55 0.23
N ALA A 381 -2.86 -3.39 0.89
CA ALA A 381 -1.64 -2.62 1.11
C ALA A 381 -0.68 -3.39 2.05
N THR A 382 -1.23 -4.04 3.08
CA THR A 382 -0.48 -4.97 3.95
C THR A 382 0.16 -6.10 3.15
N VAL A 383 -0.56 -6.73 2.22
CA VAL A 383 0.01 -7.79 1.36
C VAL A 383 1.19 -7.28 0.55
N VAL A 384 1.05 -6.11 -0.10
CA VAL A 384 2.13 -5.53 -0.89
C VAL A 384 3.35 -5.22 -0.01
N PHE A 385 3.13 -4.67 1.18
CA PHE A 385 4.21 -4.36 2.11
C PHE A 385 4.93 -5.62 2.63
N VAL A 386 4.19 -6.69 2.91
CA VAL A 386 4.76 -8.00 3.29
C VAL A 386 5.62 -8.58 2.16
N VAL A 387 5.11 -8.54 0.93
CA VAL A 387 5.85 -8.98 -0.27
C VAL A 387 7.11 -8.12 -0.46
N PHE A 388 7.03 -6.83 -0.18
CA PHE A 388 8.17 -5.92 -0.23
C PHE A 388 9.26 -6.27 0.80
N LEU A 389 8.89 -6.56 2.06
CA LEU A 389 9.86 -7.03 3.07
C LEU A 389 10.54 -8.34 2.65
N TYR A 390 9.78 -9.25 2.06
CA TYR A 390 10.31 -10.50 1.50
C TYR A 390 11.36 -10.24 0.39
N LEU A 391 11.08 -9.32 -0.53
CA LEU A 391 12.03 -8.92 -1.58
C LEU A 391 13.32 -8.32 -1.00
N ILE A 392 13.22 -7.53 0.08
CA ILE A 392 14.40 -6.99 0.77
C ILE A 392 15.25 -8.13 1.34
N ASP A 393 14.65 -9.10 2.02
CA ASP A 393 15.38 -10.26 2.54
C ASP A 393 16.12 -11.00 1.42
N GLN A 394 15.46 -11.29 0.30
CA GLN A 394 16.08 -11.92 -0.86
C GLN A 394 17.29 -11.12 -1.40
N SER A 395 17.19 -9.79 -1.45
CA SER A 395 18.31 -8.92 -1.85
C SER A 395 19.46 -8.94 -0.85
N ILE A 396 19.18 -9.01 0.46
CA ILE A 396 20.20 -9.15 1.50
C ILE A 396 20.96 -10.46 1.34
N HIS A 397 20.26 -11.58 1.10
CA HIS A 397 20.89 -12.89 0.91
C HIS A 397 21.75 -12.94 -0.35
N THR A 398 21.21 -12.44 -1.47
CA THR A 398 21.92 -12.43 -2.76
C THR A 398 23.24 -11.65 -2.68
N LYS A 399 23.26 -10.51 -1.97
CA LYS A 399 24.48 -9.72 -1.81
C LYS A 399 25.47 -10.29 -0.80
N LYS A 400 25.03 -11.06 0.19
CA LYS A 400 25.95 -11.78 1.09
C LYS A 400 26.69 -12.89 0.32
N ILE A 401 25.99 -13.64 -0.53
CA ILE A 401 26.62 -14.69 -1.37
C ILE A 401 27.71 -14.08 -2.27
N LYS A 402 27.42 -12.95 -2.94
CA LYS A 402 28.39 -12.23 -3.79
C LYS A 402 29.58 -11.59 -3.08
N LYS A 403 29.63 -11.63 -1.74
CA LYS A 403 30.79 -11.16 -0.96
C LYS A 403 31.67 -12.32 -0.48
N ILE A 404 31.14 -13.54 -0.51
CA ILE A 404 31.81 -14.76 -0.05
C ILE A 404 32.47 -15.47 -1.24
N VAL A 405 31.87 -15.33 -2.43
CA VAL A 405 32.46 -15.63 -3.75
C VAL A 405 33.16 -14.38 -4.25
#